data_AF-A0A2D4PF72-F1
#
_entry.id   AF-A0A2D4PF72-F1
#
_cell.length_a   1.000
_cell.length_b   1.000
_cell.length_c   1.000
_cell.angle_alpha   90.00
_cell.angle_beta   90.00
_cell.angle_gamma   90.00
#
_symmetry.space_group_name_H-M   'P 1'
#
loop_
_entity.id
_entity.type
_entity.pdbx_description
1 polymer ?
#
loop_
_entity_poly.entity_id
_entity_poly.type
_entity_poly.pdbx_seq_one_letter_code
_entity_poly.pdbx_strand_id
1 'polypeptide(L)'
;TWVGRIGPLQSTLDVGLDPAPLSVSEERQLAILTELPFVVPFEERVKIFQRLIYVDKQDVQGEGPFLDGISVTIRRNYIYEDAYDKLSPENEPDLKKRIRVHLLNAHGLDEAGIDGGGIFREFLNELLKSGFNPNQGFFKTTNEGLLYPNPAAQMLVGGSYARHYYFLGRMLGKALYENMLVELPFASFFLSKLLGTSADVDIHHLASLDPEMYKNLLFS
;
A
#
# COMPACT_ATOMS: atom_id res chain seq x y z
N THR A 1 -17.81 39.61 10.15
CA THR A 1 -18.34 39.69 8.77
C THR A 1 -17.28 39.14 7.82
N TRP A 2 -17.63 38.09 7.05
CA TRP A 2 -16.95 37.56 5.83
C TRP A 2 -15.46 37.16 5.94
N VAL A 3 -15.05 35.89 6.02
CA VAL A 3 -15.06 34.78 5.01
C VAL A 3 -14.46 35.18 3.66
N GLY A 4 -13.23 34.75 3.38
CA GLY A 4 -12.65 34.68 2.04
C GLY A 4 -12.39 33.23 1.66
N ARG A 5 -13.28 32.63 0.86
CA ARG A 5 -13.08 31.31 0.25
C ARG A 5 -12.07 31.44 -0.87
N ILE A 6 -11.04 30.60 -0.84
CA ILE A 6 -10.12 30.37 -1.94
C ILE A 6 -10.82 29.38 -2.88
N GLY A 7 -11.09 29.80 -4.12
CA GLY A 7 -11.67 28.93 -5.15
C GLY A 7 -10.65 27.91 -5.66
N PRO A 8 -11.10 26.76 -6.22
CA PRO A 8 -10.19 25.78 -6.76
C PRO A 8 -9.54 26.27 -8.06
N LEU A 9 -8.25 25.93 -8.21
CA LEU A 9 -7.43 26.17 -9.39
C LEU A 9 -7.99 25.38 -10.58
N GLN A 10 -8.34 26.08 -11.67
CA GLN A 10 -8.72 25.45 -12.93
C GLN A 10 -7.49 24.90 -13.66
N SER A 11 -7.52 23.60 -13.97
CA SER A 11 -6.63 22.92 -14.90
C SER A 11 -7.24 22.98 -16.29
N THR A 12 -6.58 23.66 -17.24
CA THR A 12 -6.98 23.73 -18.64
C THR A 12 -6.57 22.46 -19.38
N LEU A 13 -7.45 21.46 -19.38
CA LEU A 13 -7.49 20.41 -20.40
C LEU A 13 -8.97 20.12 -20.70
N ASP A 14 -9.47 20.71 -21.78
CA ASP A 14 -10.76 20.40 -22.38
C ASP A 14 -10.69 19.00 -23.02
N VAL A 15 -11.26 18.00 -22.33
CA VAL A 15 -11.79 16.79 -22.95
C VAL A 15 -13.17 16.57 -22.35
N GLY A 16 -14.19 17.05 -23.08
CA GLY A 16 -15.58 17.11 -22.65
C GLY A 16 -16.26 15.76 -22.52
N LEU A 17 -15.98 15.06 -21.42
CA LEU A 17 -16.88 14.07 -20.82
C LEU A 17 -16.74 14.24 -19.30
N ASP A 18 -17.52 15.17 -18.72
CA ASP A 18 -17.79 15.08 -17.29
C ASP A 18 -18.39 13.69 -17.04
N PRO A 19 -17.83 12.88 -16.12
CA PRO A 19 -18.46 11.62 -15.76
C PRO A 19 -19.91 11.91 -15.35
N ALA A 20 -20.85 11.09 -15.83
CA ALA A 20 -22.26 11.29 -15.55
C ALA A 20 -22.46 11.47 -14.03
N PRO A 21 -23.19 12.51 -13.59
CA PRO A 21 -23.38 12.74 -12.16
C PRO A 21 -24.04 11.51 -11.54
N LEU A 22 -23.51 11.11 -10.39
CA LEU A 22 -24.04 9.98 -9.64
C LEU A 22 -25.51 10.21 -9.33
N SER A 23 -26.29 9.14 -9.35
CA SER A 23 -27.66 9.20 -8.83
C SER A 23 -27.64 9.50 -7.32
N VAL A 24 -28.72 10.10 -6.81
CA VAL A 24 -28.91 10.34 -5.36
C VAL A 24 -28.78 9.04 -4.54
N SER A 25 -29.11 7.89 -5.14
CA SER A 25 -28.93 6.57 -4.52
C SER A 25 -27.45 6.19 -4.42
N GLU A 26 -26.67 6.38 -5.47
CA GLU A 26 -25.24 6.09 -5.50
C GLU A 26 -24.46 7.02 -4.57
N GLU A 27 -24.79 8.32 -4.56
CA GLU A 27 -24.22 9.28 -3.62
C GLU A 27 -24.47 8.86 -2.16
N ARG A 28 -25.70 8.43 -1.85
CA ARG A 28 -26.06 7.94 -0.51
C ARG A 28 -25.32 6.66 -0.16
N GLN A 29 -25.19 5.71 -1.09
CA GLN A 29 -24.47 4.46 -0.88
C GLN A 29 -22.98 4.71 -0.66
N LEU A 30 -22.38 5.61 -1.44
CA LEU A 30 -20.99 6.04 -1.24
C LEU A 30 -20.82 6.73 0.10
N ALA A 31 -21.71 7.64 0.49
CA ALA A 31 -21.67 8.28 1.81
C ALA A 31 -21.80 7.28 2.97
N ILE A 32 -22.64 6.24 2.84
CA ILE A 32 -22.72 5.16 3.83
C ILE A 32 -21.40 4.39 3.88
N LEU A 33 -20.80 4.09 2.73
CA LEU A 33 -19.52 3.36 2.66
C LEU A 33 -18.34 4.17 3.19
N THR A 34 -18.33 5.49 3.02
CA THR A 34 -17.24 6.36 3.49
C THR A 34 -17.40 6.73 4.96
N GLU A 35 -18.61 7.13 5.38
CA GLU A 35 -18.85 7.68 6.72
C GLU A 35 -19.28 6.60 7.74
N LEU A 36 -19.98 5.56 7.28
CA LEU A 36 -20.54 4.52 8.13
C LEU A 36 -20.19 3.10 7.64
N PRO A 37 -18.90 2.79 7.33
CA PRO A 37 -18.51 1.51 6.74
C PRO A 37 -18.91 0.31 7.60
N PHE A 38 -19.03 0.47 8.91
CA PHE A 38 -19.43 -0.59 9.84
C PHE A 38 -20.88 -1.09 9.64
N VAL A 39 -21.74 -0.30 8.98
CA VAL A 39 -23.13 -0.71 8.65
C VAL A 39 -23.15 -1.72 7.50
N VAL A 40 -22.12 -1.73 6.65
CA VAL A 40 -21.98 -2.68 5.56
C VAL A 40 -21.11 -3.85 6.03
N PRO A 41 -21.53 -5.12 5.92
CA PRO A 41 -20.71 -6.26 6.34
C PRO A 41 -19.33 -6.28 5.67
N PHE A 42 -18.31 -6.78 6.38
CA PHE A 42 -16.92 -6.80 5.87
C PHE A 42 -16.82 -7.45 4.49
N GLU A 43 -17.43 -8.63 4.30
CA GLU A 43 -17.42 -9.34 3.02
C GLU A 43 -18.02 -8.54 1.87
N GLU A 44 -19.07 -7.76 2.14
CA GLU A 44 -19.67 -6.89 1.13
C GLU A 44 -18.74 -5.71 0.79
N ARG A 45 -18.06 -5.13 1.78
CA ARG A 45 -17.04 -4.10 1.52
C ARG A 45 -15.87 -4.63 0.69
N VAL A 46 -15.43 -5.87 0.95
CA VAL A 46 -14.38 -6.53 0.16
C VAL A 46 -14.83 -6.71 -1.29
N LYS A 47 -16.06 -7.19 -1.53
CA LYS A 47 -16.61 -7.33 -2.90
C LYS A 47 -16.68 -5.99 -3.62
N ILE A 48 -17.14 -4.93 -2.94
CA ILE A 48 -17.20 -3.58 -3.49
C ILE A 48 -15.80 -3.10 -3.87
N PHE A 49 -14.82 -3.24 -2.97
CA PHE A 49 -13.43 -2.84 -3.23
C PHE A 49 -12.83 -3.59 -4.42
N GLN A 50 -13.01 -4.92 -4.49
CA GLN A 50 -12.56 -5.74 -5.61
C GLN A 50 -13.23 -5.34 -6.93
N ARG A 51 -14.51 -4.96 -6.90
CA ARG A 51 -15.22 -4.46 -8.08
C ARG A 51 -14.67 -3.11 -8.56
N LEU A 52 -14.36 -2.20 -7.63
CA LEU A 52 -13.74 -0.91 -7.97
C LEU A 52 -12.36 -1.11 -8.61
N ILE A 53 -11.53 -2.00 -8.04
CA ILE A 53 -10.25 -2.39 -8.64
C ILE A 53 -10.45 -2.97 -10.04
N TYR A 54 -11.44 -3.85 -10.22
CA TYR A 54 -11.71 -4.46 -11.52
C TYR A 54 -12.03 -3.41 -12.59
N VAL A 55 -12.91 -2.44 -12.27
CA VAL A 55 -13.25 -1.35 -13.20
C VAL A 55 -12.03 -0.48 -13.50
N ASP A 56 -11.30 -0.06 -12.46
CA ASP A 56 -10.08 0.75 -12.63
C ASP A 56 -9.02 0.04 -13.49
N LYS A 57 -8.87 -1.29 -13.38
CA LYS A 57 -7.98 -2.07 -14.24
C LYS A 57 -8.41 -2.10 -15.70
N GLN A 58 -9.71 -2.14 -15.97
CA GLN A 58 -10.21 -2.10 -17.34
C GLN A 58 -9.85 -0.77 -18.00
N ASP A 59 -9.97 0.33 -17.25
CA ASP A 59 -9.65 1.68 -17.73
C ASP A 59 -8.13 1.87 -17.90
N VAL A 60 -7.32 1.42 -16.93
CA VAL A 60 -5.87 1.67 -16.92
C VAL A 60 -5.07 0.66 -17.74
N GLN A 61 -5.42 -0.62 -17.67
CA GLN A 61 -4.62 -1.70 -18.29
C GLN A 61 -5.14 -2.11 -19.67
N GLY A 62 -6.40 -1.82 -19.96
CA GLY A 62 -7.08 -2.19 -21.20
C GLY A 62 -7.11 -3.69 -21.50
N GLU A 63 -7.78 -4.02 -22.61
CA GLU A 63 -7.83 -5.38 -23.19
C GLU A 63 -6.67 -5.63 -24.18
N GLY A 64 -5.85 -4.60 -24.46
CA GLY A 64 -4.77 -4.64 -25.45
C GLY A 64 -3.54 -5.45 -25.02
N PRO A 65 -2.62 -5.73 -25.96
CA PRO A 65 -1.34 -6.36 -25.65
C PRO A 65 -0.52 -5.53 -24.65
N PHE A 66 0.41 -6.18 -23.93
CA PHE A 66 1.22 -5.60 -22.84
C PHE A 66 2.16 -4.45 -23.24
N LEU A 67 1.98 -3.83 -24.41
CA LEU A 67 2.93 -2.88 -25.00
C LEU A 67 3.13 -1.60 -24.16
N ASP A 68 2.19 -1.27 -23.26
CA ASP A 68 2.27 -0.10 -22.36
C ASP A 68 2.39 -0.50 -20.87
N GLY A 69 2.89 -1.72 -20.61
CA GLY A 69 3.18 -2.20 -19.26
C GLY A 69 4.60 -1.85 -18.79
N ILE A 70 4.83 -1.95 -17.49
CA ILE A 70 6.14 -1.83 -16.85
C ILE A 70 6.89 -3.15 -17.02
N SER A 71 8.14 -3.11 -17.44
CA SER A 71 9.00 -4.30 -17.55
C SER A 71 10.29 -4.09 -16.76
N VAL A 72 10.55 -4.94 -15.76
CA VAL A 72 11.71 -4.80 -14.88
C VAL A 72 12.49 -6.10 -14.78
N THR A 73 13.82 -5.98 -14.78
CA THR A 73 14.74 -7.10 -14.49
C THR A 73 15.23 -7.01 -13.05
N ILE A 74 15.07 -8.07 -12.28
CA ILE A 74 15.33 -8.10 -10.84
C ILE A 74 16.26 -9.26 -10.52
N ARG A 75 17.37 -8.99 -9.85
CA ARG A 75 18.28 -10.04 -9.36
C ARG A 75 17.73 -10.61 -8.06
N ARG A 76 17.61 -11.94 -7.97
CA ARG A 76 17.04 -12.62 -6.79
C ARG A 76 17.72 -12.23 -5.48
N ASN A 77 19.05 -12.07 -5.50
CA ASN A 77 19.83 -11.69 -4.31
C ASN A 77 19.80 -10.19 -3.98
N TYR A 78 19.18 -9.36 -4.82
CA TYR A 78 19.09 -7.90 -4.66
C TYR A 78 17.65 -7.41 -4.90
N ILE A 79 16.67 -8.24 -4.53
CA ILE A 79 15.26 -8.03 -4.88
C ILE A 79 14.74 -6.68 -4.37
N TYR A 80 15.19 -6.26 -3.18
CA TYR A 80 14.74 -5.01 -2.57
C TYR A 80 15.40 -3.81 -3.25
N GLU A 81 16.71 -3.86 -3.43
CA GLU A 81 17.51 -2.80 -4.02
C GLU A 81 17.11 -2.57 -5.48
N ASP A 82 16.99 -3.65 -6.26
CA ASP A 82 16.60 -3.57 -7.66
C ASP A 82 15.15 -3.10 -7.84
N ALA A 83 14.24 -3.50 -6.94
CA ALA A 83 12.86 -3.02 -6.96
C ALA A 83 12.75 -1.57 -6.52
N TYR A 84 13.46 -1.17 -5.47
CA TYR A 84 13.48 0.21 -5.00
C TYR A 84 14.04 1.12 -6.08
N ASP A 85 15.14 0.75 -6.73
CA ASP A 85 15.70 1.49 -7.85
C ASP A 85 14.68 1.58 -9.01
N LYS A 86 14.22 0.45 -9.56
CA LYS A 86 13.42 0.47 -10.79
C LYS A 86 12.00 0.96 -10.60
N LEU A 87 11.37 0.60 -9.49
CA LEU A 87 9.96 0.83 -9.31
C LEU A 87 9.69 2.08 -8.48
N SER A 88 10.65 2.80 -7.90
CA SER A 88 10.37 4.00 -7.09
C SER A 88 9.54 5.06 -7.82
N PRO A 89 8.84 5.97 -7.09
CA PRO A 89 7.93 6.94 -7.69
C PRO A 89 8.57 7.84 -8.76
N GLU A 90 9.87 8.11 -8.62
CA GLU A 90 10.65 8.88 -9.57
C GLU A 90 10.86 8.16 -10.91
N ASN A 91 10.84 6.82 -10.89
CA ASN A 91 11.09 5.98 -12.07
C ASN A 91 9.79 5.42 -12.65
N GLU A 92 8.87 4.98 -11.79
CA GLU A 92 7.57 4.42 -12.19
C GLU A 92 6.44 5.08 -11.38
N PRO A 93 5.93 6.24 -11.81
CA PRO A 93 4.92 6.98 -11.08
C PRO A 93 3.57 6.27 -11.02
N ASP A 94 3.22 5.49 -12.06
CA ASP A 94 1.94 4.78 -12.16
C ASP A 94 2.09 3.26 -12.06
N LEU A 95 1.96 2.73 -10.85
CA LEU A 95 1.98 1.29 -10.62
C LEU A 95 0.64 0.60 -10.92
N LYS A 96 -0.41 1.30 -11.34
CA LYS A 96 -1.65 0.62 -11.74
C LYS A 96 -1.47 -0.12 -13.06
N LYS A 97 -0.51 0.31 -13.89
CA LYS A 97 -0.06 -0.42 -15.08
C LYS A 97 0.35 -1.86 -14.75
N ARG A 98 0.22 -2.75 -15.74
CA ARG A 98 0.68 -4.14 -15.60
C ARG A 98 2.19 -4.16 -15.44
N ILE A 99 2.71 -4.98 -14.53
CA ILE A 99 4.15 -5.13 -14.29
C ILE A 99 4.57 -6.53 -14.71
N ARG A 100 5.56 -6.60 -15.61
CA ARG A 100 6.26 -7.82 -15.98
C ARG A 100 7.61 -7.84 -15.30
N VAL A 101 7.94 -8.98 -14.69
CA VAL A 101 9.18 -9.16 -13.95
C VAL A 101 10.02 -10.25 -14.60
N HIS A 102 11.28 -9.92 -14.88
CA HIS A 102 12.31 -10.87 -15.29
C HIS A 102 13.22 -11.13 -14.09
N LEU A 103 13.11 -12.31 -13.46
CA LEU A 103 13.98 -12.68 -12.34
C LEU A 103 15.29 -13.28 -12.86
N LEU A 104 16.41 -12.75 -12.39
CA LEU A 104 17.75 -13.30 -12.63
C LEU A 104 18.22 -14.11 -11.44
N ASN A 105 18.69 -15.33 -11.70
CA ASN A 105 19.27 -16.18 -10.67
C ASN A 105 20.68 -15.71 -10.23
N ALA A 106 21.30 -16.45 -9.32
CA ALA A 106 22.63 -16.12 -8.78
C ALA A 106 23.76 -16.07 -9.84
N HIS A 107 23.55 -16.69 -11.01
CA HIS A 107 24.49 -16.66 -12.14
C HIS A 107 24.16 -15.58 -13.17
N GLY A 108 23.14 -14.74 -12.92
CA GLY A 108 22.71 -13.68 -13.82
C GLY A 108 21.94 -14.17 -15.05
N LEU A 109 21.47 -15.42 -15.03
CA LEU A 109 20.67 -15.99 -16.10
C LEU A 109 19.18 -15.79 -15.82
N ASP A 110 18.40 -15.57 -16.87
CA ASP A 110 16.95 -15.50 -16.79
C ASP A 110 16.40 -16.81 -16.19
N GLU A 111 15.59 -16.66 -15.15
CA GLU A 111 14.80 -17.77 -14.64
C GLU A 111 13.68 -18.08 -15.63
N ALA A 112 13.57 -19.35 -16.02
CA ALA A 112 12.60 -19.79 -17.00
C ALA A 112 11.17 -19.59 -16.45
N GLY A 113 10.44 -18.62 -17.01
CA GLY A 113 9.04 -18.37 -16.71
C GLY A 113 8.43 -17.44 -17.74
N ILE A 114 7.42 -17.92 -18.47
CA ILE A 114 6.55 -17.05 -19.25
C ILE A 114 5.60 -16.40 -18.23
N ASP A 115 5.60 -15.07 -18.15
CA ASP A 115 4.85 -14.32 -17.14
C ASP A 115 3.34 -14.46 -17.34
N GLY A 116 2.78 -15.54 -16.80
CA GLY A 116 1.35 -15.77 -16.57
C GLY A 116 0.90 -15.30 -15.18
N GLY A 117 1.65 -14.38 -14.56
CA GLY A 117 1.37 -13.82 -13.23
C GLY A 117 2.06 -14.55 -12.06
N GLY A 118 2.65 -15.72 -12.27
CA GLY A 118 3.36 -16.47 -11.22
C GLY A 118 4.62 -15.76 -10.73
N ILE A 119 5.48 -15.35 -11.67
CA ILE A 119 6.76 -14.67 -11.35
C ILE A 119 6.53 -13.32 -10.68
N PHE A 120 5.58 -12.52 -11.19
CA PHE A 120 5.22 -11.25 -10.55
C PHE A 120 4.74 -11.44 -9.11
N ARG A 121 3.89 -12.44 -8.85
CA ARG A 121 3.38 -12.72 -7.50
C ARG A 121 4.50 -13.16 -6.55
N GLU A 122 5.40 -14.01 -7.01
CA GLU A 122 6.57 -14.43 -6.25
C GLU A 122 7.45 -13.23 -5.90
N PHE A 123 7.83 -12.44 -6.91
CA PHE A 123 8.62 -11.23 -6.75
C PHE A 123 8.00 -10.29 -5.70
N LEU A 124 6.71 -9.97 -5.81
CA LEU A 124 6.08 -9.01 -4.92
C LEU A 124 6.00 -9.56 -3.48
N ASN A 125 5.76 -10.87 -3.32
CA ASN A 125 5.77 -11.52 -2.02
C ASN A 125 7.16 -11.47 -1.37
N GLU A 126 8.22 -11.82 -2.11
CA GLU A 126 9.59 -11.76 -1.61
C GLU A 126 10.04 -10.32 -1.30
N LEU A 127 9.65 -9.36 -2.14
CA LEU A 127 9.91 -7.94 -1.93
C LEU A 127 9.28 -7.44 -0.62
N LEU A 128 8.00 -7.74 -0.39
CA LEU A 128 7.30 -7.35 0.84
C LEU A 128 7.91 -8.08 2.05
N LYS A 129 8.22 -9.38 1.95
CA LYS A 129 8.90 -10.11 3.03
C LYS A 129 10.26 -9.50 3.38
N SER A 130 11.05 -9.12 2.38
CA SER A 130 12.34 -8.46 2.58
C SER A 130 12.15 -7.09 3.24
N GLY A 131 11.27 -6.26 2.67
CA GLY A 131 11.06 -4.89 3.08
C GLY A 131 10.45 -4.69 4.47
N PHE A 132 9.56 -5.59 4.88
CA PHE A 132 8.93 -5.60 6.20
C PHE A 132 9.70 -6.44 7.23
N ASN A 133 10.84 -7.04 6.85
CA ASN A 133 11.69 -7.77 7.78
C ASN A 133 12.26 -6.82 8.84
N PRO A 134 12.08 -7.09 10.16
CA PRO A 134 12.61 -6.23 11.21
C PRO A 134 14.13 -6.02 11.16
N ASN A 135 14.88 -6.98 10.57
CA ASN A 135 16.33 -6.88 10.42
C ASN A 135 16.76 -5.81 9.40
N GLN A 136 15.86 -5.32 8.55
CA GLN A 136 16.14 -4.18 7.65
C GLN A 136 16.12 -2.83 8.37
N GLY A 137 15.65 -2.78 9.62
CA GLY A 137 15.62 -1.57 10.42
C GLY A 137 14.41 -0.65 10.17
N PHE A 138 13.60 -0.89 9.14
CA PHE A 138 12.37 -0.14 8.89
C PHE A 138 11.24 -0.52 9.85
N PHE A 139 11.04 -1.79 10.14
CA PHE A 139 9.97 -2.24 11.03
C PHE A 139 10.53 -2.87 12.29
N LYS A 140 9.72 -2.90 13.34
CA LYS A 140 9.95 -3.67 14.57
C LYS A 140 8.73 -4.52 14.86
N THR A 141 8.91 -5.50 15.73
CA THR A 141 7.83 -6.37 16.20
C THR A 141 7.53 -6.11 17.67
N THR A 142 6.26 -6.20 18.05
CA THR A 142 5.88 -6.33 19.46
C THR A 142 6.34 -7.69 20.01
N ASN A 143 6.12 -7.96 21.29
CA ASN A 143 6.42 -9.26 21.90
C ASN A 143 5.63 -10.40 21.25
N GLU A 144 4.47 -10.10 20.65
CA GLU A 144 3.59 -11.03 19.95
C GLU A 144 3.94 -11.17 18.46
N GLY A 145 5.03 -10.54 17.99
CA GLY A 145 5.45 -10.62 16.59
C GLY A 145 4.71 -9.67 15.65
N LEU A 146 3.97 -8.68 16.17
CA LEU A 146 3.19 -7.76 15.33
C LEU A 146 4.03 -6.58 14.84
N LEU A 147 3.99 -6.32 13.53
CA LEU A 147 4.81 -5.31 12.85
C LEU A 147 4.32 -3.88 13.08
N TYR A 148 5.25 -2.98 13.36
CA TYR A 148 5.02 -1.53 13.40
C TYR A 148 6.26 -0.75 12.93
N PRO A 149 6.11 0.50 12.45
CA PRO A 149 7.24 1.32 12.01
C PRO A 149 8.26 1.51 13.13
N ASN A 150 9.54 1.28 12.84
CA ASN A 150 10.61 1.41 13.82
C ASN A 150 10.85 2.90 14.14
N PRO A 151 10.67 3.35 15.40
CA PRO A 151 10.94 4.75 15.78
C PRO A 151 12.39 5.19 15.55
N ALA A 152 13.33 4.24 15.50
CA ALA A 152 14.74 4.48 15.24
C ALA A 152 15.14 4.39 13.76
N ALA A 153 14.18 4.25 12.83
CA ALA A 153 14.47 4.04 11.41
C ALA A 153 15.36 5.14 10.80
N GLN A 154 15.15 6.40 11.19
CA GLN A 154 15.99 7.52 10.72
C GLN A 154 17.46 7.35 11.11
N MET A 155 17.75 6.81 12.30
CA MET A 155 19.12 6.59 12.77
C MET A 155 19.75 5.37 12.11
N LEU A 156 18.97 4.30 11.89
CA LEU A 156 19.47 3.03 11.37
C LEU A 156 19.66 3.04 9.85
N VAL A 157 18.74 3.68 9.12
CA VAL A 157 18.71 3.67 7.65
C VAL A 157 19.13 5.02 7.06
N GLY A 158 19.19 6.07 7.87
CA GLY A 158 19.61 7.40 7.45
C GLY A 158 18.47 8.24 6.86
N GLY A 159 18.82 9.36 6.22
CA GLY A 159 17.87 10.41 5.83
C GLY A 159 16.84 10.01 4.76
N SER A 160 17.05 8.93 4.02
CA SER A 160 16.12 8.44 2.99
C SER A 160 15.00 7.56 3.54
N TYR A 161 14.98 7.23 4.84
CA TYR A 161 14.03 6.28 5.44
C TYR A 161 12.56 6.54 5.08
N ALA A 162 12.15 7.81 4.98
CA ALA A 162 10.79 8.18 4.61
C ALA A 162 10.43 7.74 3.18
N ARG A 163 11.38 7.80 2.23
CA ARG A 163 11.19 7.33 0.86
C ARG A 163 11.01 5.82 0.81
N HIS A 164 11.74 5.08 1.64
CA HIS A 164 11.57 3.63 1.76
C HIS A 164 10.21 3.25 2.36
N TYR A 165 9.72 3.97 3.38
CA TYR A 165 8.36 3.75 3.87
C TYR A 165 7.30 4.03 2.80
N TYR A 166 7.47 5.11 2.04
CA TYR A 166 6.58 5.40 0.91
C TYR A 166 6.60 4.28 -0.13
N PHE A 167 7.80 3.82 -0.50
CA PHE A 167 8.01 2.71 -1.43
C PHE A 167 7.35 1.40 -0.95
N LEU A 168 7.51 1.04 0.32
CA LEU A 168 6.87 -0.14 0.90
C LEU A 168 5.35 -0.03 0.92
N GLY A 169 4.83 1.13 1.31
CA GLY A 169 3.39 1.41 1.30
C GLY A 169 2.77 1.26 -0.09
N ARG A 170 3.41 1.79 -1.13
CA ARG A 170 2.91 1.64 -2.51
C ARG A 170 3.08 0.23 -3.07
N MET A 171 4.12 -0.52 -2.71
CA MET A 171 4.25 -1.94 -3.07
C MET A 171 3.14 -2.78 -2.41
N LEU A 172 2.82 -2.50 -1.14
CA LEU A 172 1.67 -3.12 -0.46
C LEU A 172 0.35 -2.73 -1.14
N GLY A 173 0.19 -1.46 -1.52
CA GLY A 173 -0.95 -0.99 -2.31
C GLY A 173 -1.07 -1.71 -3.66
N LYS A 174 0.05 -1.94 -4.34
CA LYS A 174 0.09 -2.74 -5.58
C LYS A 174 -0.34 -4.18 -5.33
N ALA A 175 0.08 -4.82 -4.23
CA ALA A 175 -0.37 -6.17 -3.90
C ALA A 175 -1.90 -6.23 -3.69
N LEU A 176 -2.47 -5.24 -2.99
CA LEU A 176 -3.92 -5.13 -2.82
C LEU A 176 -4.62 -4.92 -4.17
N TYR A 177 -4.08 -4.04 -5.03
CA TYR A 177 -4.60 -3.80 -6.38
C TYR A 177 -4.56 -5.07 -7.25
N GLU A 178 -3.57 -5.94 -7.06
CA GLU A 178 -3.45 -7.21 -7.77
C GLU A 178 -4.25 -8.36 -7.14
N ASN A 179 -5.09 -8.07 -6.14
CA ASN A 179 -5.84 -9.05 -5.36
C ASN A 179 -4.93 -10.15 -4.78
N MET A 180 -3.73 -9.78 -4.35
CA MET A 180 -2.78 -10.69 -3.74
C MET A 180 -2.98 -10.73 -2.23
N LEU A 181 -3.02 -11.94 -1.68
CA LEU A 181 -2.96 -12.15 -0.25
C LEU A 181 -1.50 -11.95 0.21
N VAL A 182 -1.28 -11.00 1.12
CA VAL A 182 0.02 -10.76 1.74
C VAL A 182 -0.13 -10.96 3.25
N GLU A 183 0.73 -11.79 3.83
CA GLU A 183 0.76 -12.08 5.26
C GLU A 183 1.68 -11.10 5.98
N LEU A 184 1.18 -9.92 6.30
CA LEU A 184 1.88 -8.93 7.14
C LEU A 184 1.10 -8.72 8.44
N PRO A 185 1.56 -9.26 9.58
CA PRO A 185 0.86 -9.18 10.85
C PRO A 185 1.07 -7.79 11.48
N PHE A 186 0.43 -6.75 10.96
CA PHE A 186 0.57 -5.40 11.50
C PHE A 186 -0.05 -5.29 12.90
N ALA A 187 0.61 -4.52 13.77
CA ALA A 187 0.07 -4.19 15.08
C ALA A 187 -1.19 -3.33 14.96
N SER A 188 -2.20 -3.63 15.79
CA SER A 188 -3.49 -2.94 15.74
C SER A 188 -3.38 -1.43 15.94
N PHE A 189 -2.53 -0.98 16.88
CA PHE A 189 -2.29 0.44 17.10
C PHE A 189 -1.72 1.15 15.87
N PHE A 190 -0.91 0.46 15.07
CA PHE A 190 -0.34 1.01 13.85
C PHE A 190 -1.42 1.13 12.77
N LEU A 191 -2.23 0.08 12.59
CA LEU A 191 -3.36 0.11 11.65
C LEU A 191 -4.38 1.20 12.00
N SER A 192 -4.75 1.34 13.28
CA SER A 192 -5.67 2.39 13.73
C SER A 192 -5.14 3.79 13.41
N LYS A 193 -3.84 4.01 13.62
CA LYS A 193 -3.21 5.30 13.28
C LYS A 193 -3.15 5.53 11.77
N LEU A 194 -2.86 4.49 10.99
CA LEU A 194 -2.83 4.55 9.53
C LEU A 194 -4.19 4.89 8.92
N LEU A 195 -5.28 4.37 9.51
CA LEU A 195 -6.65 4.59 9.06
C LEU A 195 -7.24 5.93 9.54
N GLY A 196 -6.47 6.74 10.29
CA GLY A 196 -6.96 8.00 10.86
C GLY A 196 -8.04 7.80 11.92
N THR A 197 -8.22 6.58 12.44
CA THR A 197 -9.10 6.29 13.57
C THR A 197 -8.36 6.64 14.87
N SER A 198 -8.01 7.91 15.03
CA SER A 198 -7.35 8.46 16.23
C SER A 198 -8.34 8.70 17.38
N ALA A 199 -9.62 8.38 17.20
CA ALA A 199 -10.68 8.60 18.18
C ALA A 199 -10.60 7.68 19.40
N ASP A 200 -9.78 6.62 19.38
CA ASP A 200 -9.62 5.73 20.54
C ASP A 200 -8.21 5.13 20.54
N VAL A 201 -7.19 5.96 20.78
CA VAL A 201 -5.91 5.43 21.30
C VAL A 201 -6.16 5.06 22.75
N ASP A 202 -6.92 3.98 22.92
CA ASP A 202 -7.24 3.33 24.17
C ASP A 202 -5.93 2.98 24.91
N ILE A 203 -5.92 3.15 26.23
CA ILE A 203 -4.77 2.83 27.09
C ILE A 203 -4.32 1.37 26.89
N HIS A 204 -5.25 0.51 26.46
CA HIS A 204 -4.98 -0.89 26.12
C HIS A 204 -4.04 -1.05 24.91
N HIS A 205 -3.95 -0.08 24.00
CA HIS A 205 -2.94 -0.08 22.94
C HIS A 205 -1.54 0.21 23.49
N LEU A 206 -1.42 1.04 24.54
CA LEU A 206 -0.14 1.28 25.20
C LEU A 206 0.38 0.02 25.88
N ALA A 207 -0.51 -0.81 26.45
CA ALA A 207 -0.14 -2.10 27.03
C ALA A 207 0.55 -3.04 26.02
N SER A 208 0.18 -2.95 24.73
CA SER A 208 0.81 -3.73 23.65
C SER A 208 2.08 -3.09 23.07
N LEU A 209 2.18 -1.75 23.14
CA LEU A 209 3.28 -0.97 22.57
C LEU A 209 4.48 -0.89 23.53
N ASP A 210 4.20 -0.63 24.80
CA ASP A 210 5.17 -0.51 25.88
C ASP A 210 4.50 -0.94 27.20
N PRO A 211 4.58 -2.24 27.55
CA PRO A 211 3.98 -2.77 28.76
C PRO A 211 4.51 -2.13 30.05
N GLU A 212 5.74 -1.60 30.02
CA GLU A 212 6.39 -0.99 31.19
C GLU A 212 5.88 0.43 31.40
N MET A 213 5.79 1.22 30.33
CA MET A 213 5.15 2.54 30.35
C MET A 213 3.68 2.46 30.73
N TYR A 214 2.95 1.45 30.24
CA TYR A 214 1.56 1.19 30.63
C TYR A 214 1.40 0.94 32.13
N LYS A 215 2.25 0.11 32.74
CA LYS A 215 2.24 -0.14 34.18
C LYS A 215 2.53 1.15 34.96
N ASN A 216 3.53 1.91 34.56
CA ASN A 216 3.91 3.15 35.24
C ASN A 216 2.80 4.22 35.19
N LEU A 217 1.93 4.21 34.17
CA LEU A 217 0.79 5.12 34.05
C LEU A 217 -0.47 4.65 34.80
N LEU A 218 -0.63 3.34 35.04
CA LEU A 218 -1.75 2.80 35.82
C LEU A 218 -1.53 2.84 37.34
N PHE A 219 -0.27 2.84 37.78
CA PHE A 219 0.11 2.80 39.20
C PHE A 219 0.69 4.12 39.73
N SER A 220 0.45 5.24 39.02
CA SER A 220 0.74 6.61 39.47
C SER A 220 -0.51 7.33 39.95
#